data_AF-A0A7L0XBA3-F1
#
_entry.id   AF-A0A7L0XBA3-F1
#
_cell.length_a   1.000
_cell.length_b   1.000
_cell.length_c   1.000
_cell.angle_alpha   90.00
_cell.angle_beta   90.00
_cell.angle_gamma   90.00
#
_symmetry.space_group_name_H-M   'P 1'
#
loop_
_entity.id
_entity.type
_entity.pdbx_description
1 polymer ?
#
loop_
_entity_poly.entity_id
_entity_poly.type
_entity_poly.pdbx_seq_one_letter_code
_entity_poly.pdbx_strand_id
1 'polypeptide(L)'
;HLLTKTGRQPSTEHAAPWIPDKATDICMRCTQTKFSTLTRRHHCRKCGFVVCADCSRQRFLMPRLSPKPLRVCNLCYRQLLAEKKKEAEADLRQTEPICSAIQGYEPSSGDDSDKSDDDKAERWPADTEFYTSPVSWSSFHS
;
A
#
# COMPACT_ATOMS: atom_id res chain seq x y z
N HIS A 1 9.79 -17.24 35.52
CA HIS A 1 10.52 -17.43 34.24
C HIS A 1 9.65 -18.27 33.28
N LEU A 2 8.51 -17.73 32.81
CA LEU A 2 7.48 -18.51 32.07
C LEU A 2 6.92 -17.73 30.86
N LEU A 3 7.77 -17.35 29.92
CA LEU A 3 7.37 -16.59 28.72
C LEU A 3 8.03 -17.08 27.41
N THR A 4 8.32 -18.39 27.30
CA THR A 4 9.01 -18.94 26.11
C THR A 4 8.33 -20.14 25.45
N LYS A 5 7.07 -20.48 25.79
CA LYS A 5 6.43 -21.73 25.30
C LYS A 5 5.42 -21.62 24.18
N THR A 6 5.29 -20.48 23.51
CA THR A 6 4.53 -20.41 22.25
C THR A 6 5.39 -19.73 21.19
N GLY A 7 5.78 -20.48 20.15
CA GLY A 7 6.51 -19.96 18.98
C GLY A 7 5.71 -18.98 18.12
N ARG A 8 4.68 -18.35 18.70
CA ARG A 8 3.95 -17.25 18.08
C ARG A 8 4.61 -15.97 18.55
N GLN A 9 5.45 -15.40 17.69
CA GLN A 9 5.94 -14.04 17.90
C GLN A 9 4.73 -13.15 18.18
N PRO A 10 4.70 -12.41 19.31
CA PRO A 10 3.64 -11.45 19.54
C PRO A 10 3.63 -10.51 18.36
N SER A 11 2.47 -10.34 17.69
CA SER A 11 2.37 -9.35 16.64
C SER A 11 2.81 -8.03 17.26
N THR A 12 3.81 -7.38 16.67
CA THR A 12 4.22 -6.03 17.06
C THR A 12 3.14 -4.98 16.71
N GLU A 13 1.89 -5.41 16.57
CA GLU A 13 0.70 -4.62 16.30
C GLU A 13 0.15 -4.00 17.59
N HIS A 14 1.04 -3.65 18.52
CA HIS A 14 0.71 -2.65 19.52
C HIS A 14 0.86 -1.29 18.84
N ALA A 15 -0.24 -0.58 18.66
CA ALA A 15 -0.24 0.77 18.09
C ALA A 15 0.88 1.60 18.73
N ALA A 16 1.77 2.17 17.90
CA ALA A 16 2.93 2.88 18.42
C ALA A 16 2.46 4.03 19.33
N PRO A 17 3.07 4.18 20.53
CA PRO A 17 2.67 5.22 21.47
C PRO A 17 2.84 6.59 20.82
N TRP A 18 1.74 7.34 20.72
CA TRP A 18 1.75 8.69 20.18
C TRP A 18 2.36 9.65 21.20
N ILE A 19 3.47 10.29 20.84
CA ILE A 19 4.20 11.14 21.77
C ILE A 19 3.55 12.54 21.80
N PRO A 20 3.12 13.05 22.96
CA PRO A 20 2.55 14.38 23.08
C PRO A 20 3.53 15.47 22.62
N ASP A 21 3.02 16.53 22.01
CA ASP A 21 3.83 17.64 21.45
C ASP A 21 4.76 18.30 22.47
N LYS A 22 4.33 18.37 23.73
CA LYS A 22 5.10 18.96 24.84
C LYS A 22 6.21 18.06 25.36
N ALA A 23 6.29 16.82 24.90
CA ALA A 23 7.33 15.88 25.34
C ALA A 23 8.70 16.20 24.73
N THR A 24 8.77 16.98 23.65
CA THR A 24 10.02 17.37 23.02
C THR A 24 9.92 18.70 22.26
N ASP A 25 10.97 19.50 22.39
CA ASP A 25 11.15 20.75 21.64
C ASP A 25 12.08 20.58 20.44
N ILE A 26 12.60 19.38 20.21
CA ILE A 26 13.45 19.05 19.07
C ILE A 26 12.91 17.87 18.28
N CYS A 27 13.20 17.85 16.98
CA CYS A 27 12.84 16.74 16.11
C CYS A 27 13.53 15.44 16.56
N MET A 28 12.74 14.39 16.79
CA MET A 28 13.22 13.08 17.25
C MET A 28 13.89 12.23 16.15
N ARG A 29 14.18 12.81 14.98
CA ARG A 29 14.85 12.14 13.86
C ARG A 29 16.19 12.78 13.55
N CYS A 30 16.20 14.07 13.22
CA CYS A 30 17.45 14.77 12.94
C CYS A 30 18.16 15.30 14.18
N THR A 31 17.45 15.41 15.33
CA THR A 31 17.92 16.02 16.60
C THR A 31 18.49 17.45 16.50
N GLN A 32 18.47 18.04 15.31
CA GLN A 32 19.02 19.36 14.98
C GLN A 32 17.93 20.43 14.95
N THR A 33 16.75 20.10 14.41
CA THR A 33 15.68 21.07 14.23
C THR A 33 14.91 21.28 15.55
N LYS A 34 14.96 22.50 16.09
CA LYS A 34 14.09 22.95 17.18
C LYS A 34 12.71 23.35 16.65
N PHE A 35 11.67 22.95 17.35
CA PHE A 35 10.31 23.36 17.05
C PHE A 35 10.06 24.78 17.55
N SER A 36 9.26 25.54 16.81
CA SER A 36 8.91 26.92 17.10
C SER A 36 7.52 27.23 16.53
N THR A 37 7.06 28.48 16.66
CA THR A 37 5.80 28.92 16.04
C THR A 37 5.84 28.78 14.51
N LEU A 38 7.00 28.96 13.89
CA LEU A 38 7.22 28.78 12.45
C LEU A 38 7.51 27.32 12.10
N THR A 39 8.28 26.62 12.93
CA THR A 39 8.66 25.23 12.72
C THR A 39 7.66 24.29 13.42
N ARG A 40 6.60 23.92 12.69
CA ARG A 40 5.52 23.08 13.21
C ARG A 40 5.98 21.65 13.53
N ARG A 41 5.38 21.07 14.56
CA ARG A 41 5.51 19.66 14.93
C ARG A 41 4.68 18.79 13.99
N HIS A 42 5.19 17.60 13.66
CA HIS A 42 4.46 16.57 12.93
C HIS A 42 4.70 15.22 13.58
N HIS A 43 3.79 14.27 13.39
CA HIS A 43 3.96 12.94 13.95
C HIS A 43 4.07 11.90 12.86
N CYS A 44 4.93 10.92 13.07
CA CYS A 44 4.98 9.71 12.26
C CYS A 44 3.84 8.78 12.70
N ARG A 45 2.92 8.42 11.80
CA ARG A 45 1.79 7.54 12.15
C ARG A 45 2.20 6.08 12.40
N LYS A 46 3.37 5.64 11.93
CA LYS A 46 3.91 4.28 12.18
C LYS A 46 4.62 4.15 13.52
N CYS A 47 5.32 5.20 13.99
CA CYS A 47 6.17 5.12 15.19
C CYS A 47 5.85 6.15 16.29
N GLY A 48 4.89 7.05 16.09
CA GLY A 48 4.44 8.04 17.09
C GLY A 48 5.36 9.23 17.35
N PHE A 49 6.59 9.23 16.83
CA PHE A 49 7.58 10.28 17.09
C PHE A 49 7.21 11.64 16.52
N VAL A 50 7.60 12.70 17.25
CA VAL A 50 7.51 14.10 16.84
C VAL A 50 8.69 14.46 15.94
N VAL A 51 8.40 14.92 14.73
CA VAL A 51 9.34 15.11 13.62
C VAL A 51 9.09 16.42 12.88
N CYS A 52 10.15 17.00 12.30
CA CYS A 52 10.03 18.18 11.43
C CYS A 52 9.53 17.80 10.03
N ALA A 53 9.22 18.82 9.21
CA ALA A 53 8.74 18.64 7.84
C ALA A 53 9.72 17.82 7.00
N ASP A 54 11.03 18.10 7.10
CA ASP A 54 12.07 17.44 6.31
C ASP A 54 12.27 15.97 6.66
N CYS A 55 12.12 15.63 7.93
CA CYS A 55 12.20 14.25 8.40
C CYS A 55 10.95 13.42 8.09
N SER A 56 9.89 14.04 7.54
CA SER A 56 8.58 13.41 7.33
C SER A 56 7.88 13.85 6.06
N ARG A 57 8.64 14.05 4.97
CA ARG A 57 8.10 14.50 3.68
C ARG A 57 7.16 13.48 3.05
N GLN A 58 7.35 12.20 3.36
CA GLN A 58 6.64 11.10 2.71
C GLN A 58 5.33 10.71 3.42
N ARG A 59 4.43 10.14 2.63
CA ARG A 59 3.19 9.50 3.07
C ARG A 59 3.16 8.05 2.61
N PHE A 60 2.57 7.18 3.40
CA PHE A 60 2.45 5.75 3.09
C PHE A 60 1.03 5.26 3.39
N LEU A 61 0.49 4.42 2.51
CA LEU A 61 -0.82 3.79 2.70
C LEU A 61 -0.67 2.65 3.71
N MET A 62 -1.35 2.75 4.84
CA MET A 62 -1.38 1.71 5.87
C MET A 62 -2.84 1.25 6.03
N PRO A 63 -3.32 0.31 5.21
CA PRO A 63 -4.75 -0.05 5.16
C PRO A 63 -5.34 -0.48 6.50
N ARG A 64 -4.50 -1.08 7.37
CA ARG A 64 -4.88 -1.45 8.74
C ARG A 64 -5.22 -0.25 9.64
N LEU A 65 -4.67 0.92 9.36
CA LEU A 65 -4.83 2.13 10.18
C LEU A 65 -5.71 3.19 9.51
N SER A 66 -5.64 3.32 8.18
CA SER A 66 -6.40 4.32 7.42
C SER A 66 -6.48 3.93 5.93
N PRO A 67 -7.63 4.17 5.26
CA PRO A 67 -7.76 4.00 3.82
C PRO A 67 -7.00 5.07 3.01
N LYS A 68 -6.57 6.16 3.65
CA LYS A 68 -5.80 7.25 3.03
C LYS A 68 -4.32 7.19 3.43
N PRO A 69 -3.38 7.63 2.57
CA PRO A 69 -1.96 7.70 2.91
C PRO A 69 -1.66 8.60 4.11
N LEU A 70 -0.93 8.06 5.08
CA LEU A 70 -0.59 8.74 6.33
C LEU A 70 0.86 9.22 6.33
N ARG A 71 1.11 10.36 6.98
CA ARG A 71 2.47 10.90 7.12
C ARG A 71 3.36 9.97 7.94
N VAL A 72 4.53 9.66 7.41
CA VAL A 72 5.52 8.83 8.08
C VAL A 72 6.89 9.51 8.01
N CYS A 73 7.74 9.25 8.99
CA CYS A 73 9.12 9.70 8.92
C CYS A 73 9.91 8.91 7.87
N ASN A 74 11.03 9.47 7.40
CA ASN A 74 11.85 8.88 6.34
C ASN A 74 12.36 7.46 6.70
N LEU A 75 12.63 7.18 7.99
CA LEU A 75 13.01 5.85 8.44
C LEU A 75 11.87 4.84 8.28
N CYS A 76 10.69 5.17 8.80
CA CYS A 76 9.51 4.29 8.70
C CYS A 76 9.07 4.10 7.25
N TYR A 77 9.20 5.13 6.40
CA TYR A 77 8.90 5.01 4.98
C TYR A 77 9.77 3.95 4.31
N ARG A 78 11.08 3.94 4.57
CA ARG A 78 12.00 2.91 4.03
C ARG A 78 11.67 1.51 4.54
N GLN A 79 11.31 1.37 5.81
CA GLN A 79 10.90 0.10 6.39
C GLN A 79 9.63 -0.45 5.75
N LEU A 80 8.60 0.41 5.61
CA LEU A 80 7.33 0.06 5.00
C LEU A 80 7.47 -0.31 3.51
N LEU A 81 8.36 0.36 2.76
CA LEU A 81 8.67 -0.03 1.39
C LEU A 81 9.32 -1.41 1.31
N ALA A 82 10.26 -1.70 2.22
CA ALA A 82 10.90 -3.01 2.28
C ALA A 82 9.90 -4.12 2.66
N GLU A 83 8.98 -3.85 3.60
CA GLU A 83 7.87 -4.74 3.95
C GLU A 83 6.99 -5.03 2.71
N LYS A 84 6.54 -3.98 2.01
CA LYS A 84 5.72 -4.12 0.80
C LYS A 84 6.42 -4.92 -0.31
N LYS A 85 7.73 -4.75 -0.49
CA LYS A 85 8.50 -5.51 -1.49
C LYS A 85 8.54 -7.00 -1.13
N LYS A 86 8.75 -7.33 0.14
CA LYS A 86 8.77 -8.72 0.62
C LYS A 86 7.41 -9.39 0.44
N GLU A 87 6.33 -8.67 0.70
CA GLU A 87 4.95 -9.17 0.49
C GLU A 87 4.72 -9.51 -1.00
N ALA A 88 5.12 -8.62 -1.92
CA ALA A 88 5.01 -8.88 -3.35
C ALA A 88 5.90 -10.05 -3.82
N GLU A 89 7.12 -10.18 -3.28
CA GLU A 89 8.02 -11.29 -3.59
C GLU A 89 7.51 -12.63 -3.02
N ALA A 90 6.79 -12.62 -1.89
CA ALA A 90 6.19 -13.82 -1.30
C ALA A 90 4.97 -14.31 -2.09
N ASP A 91 4.12 -13.40 -2.55
CA ASP A 91 2.92 -13.72 -3.34
C ASP A 91 3.29 -14.42 -4.66
N LEU A 92 4.35 -13.96 -5.32
CA LEU A 92 4.90 -14.58 -6.54
C LEU A 92 5.45 -16.01 -6.33
N ARG A 93 5.88 -16.38 -5.12
CA ARG A 93 6.39 -17.73 -4.83
C ARG A 93 5.28 -18.74 -4.53
N GLN A 94 4.06 -18.27 -4.23
CA GLN A 94 2.91 -19.13 -3.97
C GLN A 94 2.11 -19.47 -5.23
N THR A 95 2.42 -18.84 -6.36
CA THR A 95 1.85 -19.15 -7.68
C THR A 95 2.63 -20.21 -8.46
N GLU A 96 3.59 -20.92 -7.85
CA GLU A 96 4.20 -22.09 -8.50
C GLU A 96 3.10 -23.12 -8.82
N PRO A 97 2.87 -23.43 -10.10
CA PRO A 97 1.82 -24.35 -10.48
C PRO A 97 2.17 -25.72 -9.92
N ILE A 98 1.22 -26.34 -9.22
CA ILE A 98 1.23 -27.80 -9.04
C ILE A 98 0.94 -28.41 -10.42
N CYS A 99 1.96 -28.45 -11.29
CA CYS A 99 1.99 -29.28 -12.49
C CYS A 99 3.06 -30.35 -12.33
N SER A 100 2.96 -31.13 -11.25
CA SER A 100 3.71 -32.38 -11.11
C SER A 100 2.75 -33.50 -10.77
N ALA A 101 2.00 -33.93 -11.79
CA ALA A 101 1.67 -35.33 -12.07
C ALA A 101 0.43 -35.46 -12.97
N ILE A 102 0.53 -35.12 -14.27
CA ILE A 102 0.00 -36.01 -15.31
C ILE A 102 1.00 -36.01 -16.46
N GLN A 103 1.63 -37.17 -16.63
CA GLN A 103 2.54 -37.51 -17.70
C GLN A 103 1.75 -37.62 -19.01
N GLY A 104 2.15 -36.87 -20.04
CA GLY A 104 1.98 -37.30 -21.44
C GLY A 104 0.95 -36.58 -22.30
N TYR A 105 1.05 -35.25 -22.50
CA TYR A 105 0.53 -34.68 -23.74
C TYR A 105 1.57 -33.77 -24.40
N GLU A 106 2.12 -34.26 -25.50
CA GLU A 106 2.95 -33.51 -26.44
C GLU A 106 2.02 -32.62 -27.28
N PRO A 107 2.22 -31.29 -27.35
CA PRO A 107 1.57 -30.48 -28.36
C PRO A 107 2.29 -30.72 -29.68
N SER A 108 1.80 -31.69 -30.45
CA SER A 108 2.21 -31.89 -31.84
C SER A 108 1.92 -30.63 -32.65
N SER A 109 2.95 -30.17 -33.33
CA SER A 109 2.93 -29.22 -34.44
C SER A 109 1.81 -29.52 -35.43
N GLY A 110 1.07 -28.46 -35.80
CA GLY A 110 0.24 -28.42 -37.00
C GLY A 110 0.51 -27.10 -37.70
N ASP A 111 1.30 -27.16 -38.76
CA ASP A 111 1.33 -26.21 -39.86
C ASP A 111 0.02 -26.29 -40.64
N ASP A 112 -0.60 -25.15 -40.99
CA ASP A 112 -1.39 -25.03 -42.21
C ASP A 112 -1.78 -23.57 -42.53
N SER A 113 -1.08 -23.04 -43.54
CA SER A 113 -1.61 -22.32 -44.70
C SER A 113 -2.21 -20.89 -44.57
N ASP A 114 -1.47 -19.93 -45.14
CA ASP A 114 -1.84 -18.61 -45.65
C ASP A 114 -3.25 -18.50 -46.26
N LYS A 115 -3.99 -17.44 -45.89
CA LYS A 115 -4.75 -16.57 -46.82
C LYS A 115 -4.86 -15.14 -46.28
N SER A 116 -4.34 -14.20 -47.04
CA SER A 116 -4.61 -12.76 -46.99
C SER A 116 -6.04 -12.45 -47.46
N ASP A 117 -6.72 -11.50 -46.84
CA ASP A 117 -7.49 -10.45 -47.52
C ASP A 117 -7.85 -9.31 -46.54
N ASP A 118 -7.66 -8.09 -47.03
CA ASP A 118 -7.95 -6.78 -46.45
C ASP A 118 -9.47 -6.59 -46.18
N ASP A 119 -9.88 -6.13 -44.98
CA ASP A 119 -10.98 -5.14 -44.82
C ASP A 119 -11.14 -4.65 -43.35
N LYS A 120 -10.65 -3.42 -43.13
CA LYS A 120 -11.40 -2.26 -42.60
C LYS A 120 -12.32 -2.37 -41.35
N ALA A 121 -11.94 -1.54 -40.37
CA ALA A 121 -12.77 -0.68 -39.49
C ALA A 121 -13.44 -1.27 -38.23
N GLU A 122 -12.84 -0.91 -37.09
CA GLU A 122 -13.45 -0.10 -36.01
C GLU A 122 -14.99 0.00 -35.98
N ARG A 123 -15.61 -0.71 -35.03
CA ARG A 123 -16.83 -0.25 -34.37
C ARG A 123 -16.92 -0.81 -32.95
N TRP A 124 -16.33 -0.09 -32.00
CA TRP A 124 -16.60 -0.27 -30.58
C TRP A 124 -18.11 -0.10 -30.31
N PRO A 125 -18.79 -1.06 -29.66
CA PRO A 125 -20.18 -0.89 -29.26
C PRO A 125 -20.25 0.11 -28.10
N ALA A 126 -20.78 1.29 -28.42
CA ALA A 126 -21.21 2.29 -27.46
C ALA A 126 -22.55 1.84 -26.89
N ASP A 127 -22.53 1.21 -25.72
CA ASP A 127 -23.67 1.21 -24.80
C ASP A 127 -23.16 1.47 -23.38
N THR A 128 -22.89 2.75 -23.16
CA THR A 128 -22.88 3.41 -21.86
C THR A 128 -24.28 3.40 -21.27
N GLU A 129 -24.61 2.38 -20.48
CA GLU A 129 -25.84 2.31 -19.69
C GLU A 129 -25.51 1.82 -18.26
N PHE A 130 -24.81 2.65 -17.47
CA PHE A 130 -24.68 2.41 -16.02
C PHE A 130 -24.77 3.68 -15.16
N TYR A 131 -24.95 4.87 -15.75
CA TYR A 131 -25.01 6.13 -15.00
C TYR A 131 -26.26 6.96 -15.32
N THR A 132 -27.43 6.33 -15.21
CA THR A 132 -28.72 7.02 -15.18
C THR A 132 -29.53 6.54 -13.99
N SER A 133 -29.00 6.74 -12.77
CA SER A 133 -29.80 6.67 -11.56
C SER A 133 -30.38 8.06 -11.25
N PRO A 134 -31.70 8.24 -11.18
CA PRO A 134 -32.33 9.52 -10.88
C PRO A 134 -32.44 9.69 -9.36
N VAL A 135 -31.32 10.00 -8.69
CA VAL A 135 -31.36 10.45 -7.29
C VAL A 135 -31.14 11.96 -7.27
N SER A 136 -32.22 12.70 -7.05
CA SER A 136 -32.23 14.15 -6.96
C SER A 136 -31.47 14.64 -5.72
N TRP A 137 -30.47 15.51 -5.91
CA TRP A 137 -29.60 16.06 -4.85
C TRP A 137 -30.26 17.21 -4.03
N SER A 138 -31.49 17.65 -4.33
CA SER A 138 -32.06 18.83 -3.66
C SER A 138 -32.76 18.54 -2.32
N SER A 139 -32.04 18.01 -1.33
CA SER A 139 -32.57 17.92 0.06
C SER A 139 -31.57 18.30 1.16
N PHE A 140 -30.44 18.90 0.83
CA PHE A 140 -29.64 19.63 1.80
C PHE A 140 -29.75 21.11 1.49
N HIS A 141 -30.69 21.77 2.16
CA HIS A 141 -30.64 23.13 2.71
C HIS A 141 -32.03 23.46 3.23
N SER A 142 -32.22 23.31 4.54
CA SER A 142 -33.09 24.10 5.40
C SER A 142 -32.51 24.07 6.80
#